data_AF-A0A0T2MMV3-F1
#
_entry.id   AF-A0A0T2MMV3-F1
#
_cell.length_a   1.000
_cell.length_b   1.000
_cell.length_c   1.000
_cell.angle_alpha   90.00
_cell.angle_beta   90.00
_cell.angle_gamma   90.00
#
_symmetry.space_group_name_H-M   'P 1'
#
loop_
_entity.id
_entity.type
_entity.pdbx_description
1 polymer ?
#
loop_
_entity_poly.entity_id
_entity_poly.type
_entity_poly.pdbx_seq_one_letter_code
_entity_poly.pdbx_strand_id
1 'polypeptide(L)' 'MPPTYVLARDHLQRAATILQGVDSRSRQLRYIIERTITLMDETRQEPASRASNVLDFAAFRESRVNFD' A
#
# COMPACT_ATOMS: atom_id res chain seq x y z
N MET A 1 -0.07 -17.00 -4.84
CA MET A 1 1.20 -16.26 -4.64
C MET A 1 0.87 -14.90 -4.04
N PRO A 2 1.63 -14.41 -3.04
CA PRO A 2 1.41 -13.06 -2.52
C PRO A 2 1.56 -12.04 -3.66
N PRO A 3 0.82 -10.92 -3.63
CA PRO A 3 0.98 -9.85 -4.61
C PRO A 3 2.43 -9.37 -4.59
N THR A 4 3.02 -9.09 -5.77
CA THR A 4 4.41 -8.60 -5.90
C THR A 4 4.71 -7.42 -4.97
N TYR A 5 3.72 -6.57 -4.71
CA TYR A 5 3.80 -5.46 -3.76
C TYR A 5 4.05 -5.91 -2.31
N VAL A 6 3.41 -6.98 -1.84
CA VAL A 6 3.58 -7.50 -0.47
C VAL A 6 4.99 -8.06 -0.29
N LEU A 7 5.52 -8.73 -1.32
CA LEU A 7 6.90 -9.22 -1.34
C LEU A 7 7.90 -8.06 -1.28
N ALA A 8 7.70 -7.01 -2.08
CA ALA A 8 8.54 -5.82 -2.06
C ALA A 8 8.54 -5.12 -0.68
N ARG A 9 7.38 -5.03 -0.03
CA ARG A 9 7.24 -4.45 1.31
C ARG A 9 8.01 -5.26 2.37
N ASP A 10 7.93 -6.60 2.35
CA ASP A 10 8.69 -7.47 3.27
C ASP A 10 10.20 -7.26 3.12
N HIS A 11 10.69 -7.23 1.88
CA HIS A 11 12.11 -6.99 1.61
C HIS A 11 12.60 -5.65 2.16
N LEU A 12 11.80 -4.60 2.02
CA LEU A 12 12.11 -3.29 2.59
C LEU A 12 12.11 -3.31 4.12
N GLN A 13 11.11 -3.94 4.76
CA GLN A 13 11.07 -4.07 6.23
C GLN A 13 12.30 -4.82 6.76
N ARG A 14 12.74 -5.87 6.06
CA ARG A 14 13.96 -6.61 6.38
C ARG A 14 15.20 -5.74 6.23
N ALA A 15 15.30 -4.98 5.14
CA ALA A 15 16.43 -4.09 4.90
C ALA A 15 16.55 -2.99 5.97
N ALA A 16 15.42 -2.38 6.38
CA ALA A 16 15.41 -1.42 7.48
C ALA A 16 15.91 -2.02 8.79
N THR A 17 15.53 -3.28 9.07
CA THR A 17 15.95 -4.01 10.27
C THR A 17 17.44 -4.32 10.27
N ILE A 18 18.03 -4.61 9.11
CA ILE A 18 19.47 -4.87 8.97
C ILE A 18 20.30 -3.58 9.18
N LEU A 19 19.74 -2.42 8.81
CA LEU A 19 20.41 -1.12 8.85
C LEU A 19 20.38 -0.46 10.23
N GLN A 20 20.87 -1.19 11.24
CA GLN A 20 21.02 -0.68 12.61
C GLN A 20 22.36 0.06 12.85
N GLY A 21 23.21 0.17 11.83
CA GLY A 21 24.53 0.80 11.93
C GLY A 21 24.49 2.28 12.36
N VAL A 22 25.51 2.70 13.11
CA VAL A 22 25.68 4.08 13.60
C VAL A 22 26.33 5.02 12.59
N ASP A 23 26.76 4.50 11.43
CA ASP A 23 27.33 5.31 10.37
C ASP A 23 26.23 6.13 9.64
N SER A 24 26.61 7.28 9.10
CA SER A 24 25.68 8.19 8.42
C SER A 24 25.01 7.55 7.21
N ARG A 25 25.71 6.66 6.51
CA ARG A 25 25.22 5.98 5.30
C ARG A 25 24.15 4.95 5.65
N SER A 26 24.35 4.14 6.68
CA SER A 26 23.34 3.20 7.18
C SER A 26 22.09 3.92 7.67
N ARG A 27 22.24 5.02 8.41
CA ARG A 27 21.10 5.85 8.84
C ARG A 27 20.33 6.44 7.65
N GLN A 28 21.05 6.97 6.67
CA GLN A 28 20.44 7.52 5.45
C GLN A 28 19.69 6.45 4.67
N LEU A 29 20.27 5.26 4.53
CA LEU A 29 19.63 4.16 3.82
C LEU A 29 18.39 3.66 4.57
N ARG A 30 18.45 3.56 5.90
CA ARG A 30 17.29 3.23 6.73
C ARG A 30 16.16 4.24 6.53
N TYR A 31 16.48 5.53 6.55
CA TYR A 31 15.50 6.60 6.30
C TYR A 31 14.82 6.48 4.93
N ILE A 32 15.58 6.20 3.87
CA ILE A 32 15.04 6.00 2.52
C ILE A 32 14.05 4.83 2.50
N ILE A 33 14.40 3.72 3.15
CA ILE A 33 13.56 2.52 3.20
C ILE A 33 12.27 2.78 3.99
N GLU A 34 12.36 3.39 5.17
CA GLU A 34 11.18 3.75 5.99
C GLU A 34 10.24 4.69 5.23
N ARG A 35 10.79 5.69 4.53
CA ARG A 35 9.99 6.59 3.69
C ARG A 35 9.32 5.83 2.55
N THR A 36 10.02 4.90 1.91
CA THR A 36 9.47 4.09 0.82
C THR A 36 8.32 3.19 1.31
N ILE A 37 8.45 2.54 2.48
CA ILE A 37 7.37 1.75 3.08
C ILE A 37 6.14 2.63 3.33
N THR A 38 6.34 3.84 3.85
CA THR A 38 5.25 4.80 4.10
C THR A 38 4.53 5.18 2.80
N LEU A 39 5.28 5.53 1.75
CA LEU A 39 4.71 5.85 0.42
C LEU A 39 3.97 4.65 -0.19
N MET A 40 4.50 3.45 -0.02
CA MET A 40 3.82 2.22 -0.43
C MET A 40 2.49 2.07 0.30
N ASP A 41 2.43 2.31 1.60
CA ASP A 41 1.19 2.21 2.38
C ASP A 41 0.17 3.29 1.99
N GLU A 42 0.62 4.51 1.68
CA GLU A 42 -0.22 5.61 1.16
C GLU A 42 -0.83 5.27 -0.21
N THR A 43 -0.02 4.77 -1.15
CA THR A 43 -0.48 4.40 -2.52
C THR A 43 -1.47 3.23 -2.54
N ARG A 44 -1.54 2.43 -1.47
CA ARG A 44 -2.55 1.38 -1.34
C ARG A 44 -3.96 1.94 -1.10
N GLN A 45 -4.09 3.18 -0.61
CA GLN A 45 -5.38 3.76 -0.23
C GLN A 45 -6.25 4.21 -1.42
N GLU A 46 -5.71 4.22 -2.64
CA GLU A 46 -6.54 4.34 -3.85
C GLU A 46 -6.85 2.93 -4.39
N PRO A 47 -8.00 2.32 -4.05
CA PRO A 47 -8.61 1.48 -5.05
C PRO A 47 -8.97 2.43 -6.19
N ALA A 48 -8.21 2.35 -7.29
CA ALA A 48 -8.82 2.61 -8.58
C ALA A 48 -10.09 1.75 -8.58
N SER A 49 -11.24 2.40 -8.38
CA SER A 49 -12.55 1.87 -8.73
C SER A 49 -12.43 1.55 -10.21
N ARG A 50 -11.87 0.37 -10.52
CA ARG A 50 -12.08 -0.27 -11.80
C ARG A 50 -13.58 -0.25 -11.92
N ALA A 51 -14.10 0.42 -12.96
CA ALA A 51 -15.49 0.35 -13.32
C ALA A 51 -15.87 -1.13 -13.34
N SER A 52 -16.44 -1.58 -12.23
CA SER A 52 -16.75 -2.95 -11.97
C SER A 52 -18.21 -3.03 -12.32
N ASN A 53 -18.54 -3.85 -13.31
CA ASN A 53 -19.93 -4.17 -13.64
C ASN A 53 -20.64 -4.92 -12.49
N VAL A 54 -19.90 -5.26 -11.44
CA VAL A 54 -20.42 -5.78 -10.19
C VAL A 54 -20.53 -4.62 -9.21
N LEU A 55 -21.77 -4.20 -8.96
CA LEU A 55 -22.10 -3.32 -7.84
C LEU A 55 -21.94 -4.10 -6.54
N ASP A 56 -21.32 -3.48 -5.53
CA ASP A 56 -21.47 -3.97 -4.17
C ASP A 56 -22.93 -3.78 -3.69
N PHE A 57 -23.31 -4.50 -2.64
CA PHE A 57 -24.69 -4.49 -2.16
C PHE A 57 -25.15 -3.13 -1.64
N ALA A 58 -24.23 -2.29 -1.14
CA ALA A 58 -24.56 -0.94 -0.68
C ALA A 58 -24.82 -0.01 -1.87
N ALA A 59 -23.93 -0.03 -2.86
CA ALA A 59 -24.06 0.72 -4.12
C ALA A 59 -25.32 0.32 -4.91
N PHE A 60 -25.69 -0.97 -4.90
CA PHE A 60 -26.94 -1.43 -5.51
C PHE A 60 -28.20 -0.87 -4.82
N ARG A 61 -28.21 -0.78 -3.49
CA ARG A 61 -29.33 -0.17 -2.76
C ARG A 61 -29.45 1.32 -3.07
N GLU A 62 -28.34 2.05 -3.12
CA GLU A 62 -28.33 3.47 -3.46
C GLU A 62 -28.81 3.71 -4.89
N SER A 63 -28.43 2.85 -5.85
CA SER A 63 -28.93 2.99 -7.21
C SER A 63 -30.45 2.83 -7.28
N ARG A 64 -31.03 1.90 -6.51
CA ARG A 64 -32.49 1.68 -6.48
C ARG A 64 -33.28 2.83 -5.85
N VAL A 65 -32.70 3.54 -4.87
CA VAL A 65 -33.35 4.70 -4.25
C VAL A 65 -33.45 5.88 -5.22
N ASN A 66 -32.54 5.98 -6.19
CA ASN A 66 -32.56 7.04 -7.21
C ASN A 66 -33.46 6.73 -8.43
N PHE A 67 -34.19 5.61 -8.43
CA PHE A 67 -35.10 5.20 -9.52
C PHE A 67 -36.59 5.22 -9.12
N ASP A 68 -36.93 5.64 -7.90
CA ASP A 68 -38.28 6.04 -7.46
C ASP A 68 -38.37 7.57 -7.35
#